data_AF-A0A8S2JBN9-F1
#
_entry.id   AF-A0A8S2JBN9-F1
#
_cell.length_a   1.000
_cell.length_b   1.000
_cell.length_c   1.000
_cell.angle_alpha   90.00
_cell.angle_beta   90.00
_cell.angle_gamma   90.00
#
_symmetry.space_group_name_H-M   'P 1'
#
loop_
_entity.id
_entity.type
_entity.pdbx_description
1 polymer ?
#
loop_
_entity_poly.entity_id
_entity_poly.type
_entity_poly.pdbx_seq_one_letter_code
_entity_poly.pdbx_strand_id
1 'polypeptide(L)'
;MTATRAAESSERGQDRREEDRAKHAASRAAEDSEDTRTRLDGQRTRQAASKAAEDPIQRRTRSEDQRRRQAASRAAQWTFMEGEAFRDVRPYYNALKWHAETRGMCCSGGKVKLPELQLPPEPLKSLMPGTTPESQHFLDNIGKYNSCFQMTSFGMPAKVSDSGFMPTFRVQGQIYHRGGFLLPPSNEEHKFL
;
A
#
# COMPACT_ATOMS: atom_id res chain seq x y z
N MET A 1 41.13 -19.58 -35.29
CA MET A 1 41.13 -19.98 -33.87
C MET A 1 39.89 -19.40 -33.20
N THR A 2 38.82 -20.18 -33.09
CA THR A 2 37.62 -19.79 -32.32
C THR A 2 37.90 -20.06 -30.84
N ALA A 3 38.15 -19.01 -30.06
CA ALA A 3 38.25 -19.13 -28.60
C ALA A 3 36.92 -19.66 -28.04
N THR A 4 36.99 -20.74 -27.26
CA THR A 4 35.84 -21.28 -26.53
C THR A 4 35.38 -20.26 -25.48
N ARG A 5 34.06 -20.15 -25.24
CA ARG A 5 33.48 -19.21 -24.24
C ARG A 5 34.07 -19.36 -22.83
N ALA A 6 34.63 -20.53 -22.52
CA ALA A 6 35.30 -20.82 -21.25
C ALA A 6 36.72 -20.24 -21.14
N ALA A 7 37.36 -19.92 -22.27
CA ALA A 7 38.69 -19.31 -22.36
C ALA A 7 38.63 -17.82 -22.71
N GLU A 8 37.43 -17.22 -22.69
CA GLU A 8 37.20 -15.81 -22.97
C GLU A 8 37.69 -14.94 -21.80
N SER A 9 38.37 -13.82 -22.10
CA SER A 9 38.75 -12.86 -21.05
C SER A 9 37.51 -12.15 -20.50
N SER A 10 37.60 -11.64 -19.27
CA SER A 10 36.48 -10.93 -18.62
C SER A 10 36.00 -9.74 -19.44
N GLU A 11 36.91 -8.95 -20.01
CA GLU A 11 36.61 -7.78 -20.83
C GLU A 11 35.88 -8.17 -22.12
N ARG A 12 36.41 -9.16 -22.85
CA ARG A 12 35.78 -9.65 -24.08
C ARG A 12 34.39 -10.25 -23.81
N GLY A 13 34.23 -10.89 -22.65
CA GLY A 13 32.95 -11.39 -22.18
C GLY A 13 31.96 -10.28 -21.78
N GLN A 14 32.44 -9.13 -21.28
CA GLN A 14 31.63 -7.96 -20.99
C GLN A 14 31.16 -7.30 -22.29
N ASP A 15 32.07 -7.02 -23.22
CA ASP A 15 31.77 -6.40 -24.51
C ASP A 15 30.71 -7.21 -25.27
N ARG A 16 30.85 -8.54 -25.29
CA ARG A 16 29.87 -9.42 -25.93
C ARG A 16 28.51 -9.37 -25.25
N ARG A 17 28.45 -9.34 -23.91
CA ARG A 17 27.17 -9.23 -23.19
C ARG A 17 26.50 -7.88 -23.41
N GLU A 18 27.28 -6.82 -23.56
CA GLU A 18 26.78 -5.49 -23.90
C GLU A 18 26.24 -5.46 -25.33
N GLU A 19 26.95 -6.06 -26.28
CA GLU A 19 26.50 -6.20 -27.66
C GLU A 19 25.21 -7.04 -27.75
N ASP A 20 25.15 -8.17 -27.03
CA ASP A 20 23.95 -9.01 -26.95
C ASP A 20 22.77 -8.23 -26.33
N ARG A 21 23.03 -7.41 -25.29
CA ARG A 21 22.01 -6.54 -24.68
C ARG A 21 21.50 -5.49 -25.65
N ALA A 22 22.40 -4.84 -26.40
CA ALA A 22 22.06 -3.83 -27.40
C ALA A 22 21.22 -4.43 -28.54
N LYS A 23 21.61 -5.61 -29.03
CA LYS A 23 20.84 -6.36 -30.05
C LYS A 23 19.44 -6.72 -29.56
N HIS A 24 19.32 -7.24 -28.34
CA HIS A 24 18.01 -7.54 -27.75
C HIS A 24 17.16 -6.29 -27.54
N ALA A 25 17.75 -5.16 -27.15
CA ALA A 25 17.03 -3.90 -27.01
C ALA A 25 16.53 -3.38 -28.36
N ALA A 26 17.37 -3.41 -29.40
CA ALA A 26 17.00 -3.02 -30.75
C ALA A 26 15.88 -3.90 -31.33
N SER A 27 15.98 -5.22 -31.13
CA SER A 27 14.93 -6.16 -31.52
C SER A 27 13.60 -5.85 -30.82
N ARG A 28 13.60 -5.53 -29.51
CA ARG A 28 12.38 -5.14 -28.79
C ARG A 28 11.79 -3.82 -29.25
N ALA A 29 12.62 -2.87 -29.66
CA ALA A 29 12.17 -1.58 -30.18
C ALA A 29 11.54 -1.70 -31.58
N ALA A 30 11.92 -2.73 -32.34
CA ALA A 30 11.38 -3.03 -33.66
C ALA A 30 10.15 -3.96 -33.63
N GLU A 31 9.76 -4.49 -32.47
CA GLU A 31 8.57 -5.34 -32.32
C GLU A 31 7.31 -4.56 -32.67
N ASP A 32 6.40 -5.20 -33.41
CA ASP A 32 5.05 -4.68 -33.58
C ASP A 32 4.16 -5.02 -32.36
N SER A 33 2.90 -4.58 -32.41
CA SER A 33 1.96 -4.78 -31.31
C SER A 33 1.57 -6.25 -31.10
N GLU A 34 1.58 -7.07 -32.14
CA GLU A 34 1.20 -8.47 -32.09
C GLU A 34 2.36 -9.33 -31.55
N ASP A 35 3.56 -9.09 -32.06
CA ASP A 35 4.82 -9.66 -31.57
C ASP A 35 5.05 -9.31 -30.09
N THR A 36 4.75 -8.08 -29.70
CA THR A 36 4.83 -7.66 -28.30
C THR A 36 3.87 -8.48 -27.43
N ARG A 37 2.63 -8.70 -27.90
CA ARG A 37 1.60 -9.45 -27.14
C ARG A 37 1.98 -10.92 -27.02
N THR A 38 2.41 -11.55 -28.09
CA THR A 38 2.84 -12.96 -28.09
C THR A 38 4.05 -13.17 -27.18
N ARG A 39 5.05 -12.26 -27.22
CA ARG A 39 6.21 -12.32 -26.31
C ARG A 39 5.80 -12.16 -24.85
N LEU A 40 4.97 -11.17 -24.53
CA LEU A 40 4.51 -10.93 -23.15
C LEU A 40 3.68 -12.12 -22.63
N ASP A 41 2.87 -12.73 -23.50
CA ASP A 41 2.09 -13.90 -23.13
C ASP A 41 2.98 -15.12 -22.87
N GLY A 42 3.93 -15.38 -23.76
CA GLY A 42 4.96 -16.39 -23.56
C GLY A 42 5.82 -16.14 -22.32
N GLN A 43 6.02 -14.87 -21.93
CA GLN A 43 6.72 -14.54 -20.69
C GLN A 43 5.86 -14.84 -19.46
N ARG A 44 4.56 -14.52 -19.49
CA ARG A 44 3.61 -14.83 -18.42
C ARG A 44 3.50 -16.34 -18.20
N THR A 45 3.36 -17.12 -19.25
CA THR A 45 3.24 -18.59 -19.16
C THR A 45 4.51 -19.22 -18.59
N ARG A 46 5.70 -18.82 -19.07
CA ARG A 46 6.99 -19.27 -18.51
C ARG A 46 7.17 -18.90 -17.05
N GLN A 47 6.80 -17.68 -16.65
CA GLN A 47 6.86 -17.27 -15.25
C GLN A 47 5.87 -18.04 -14.37
N ALA A 48 4.66 -18.31 -14.86
CA ALA A 48 3.67 -19.11 -14.15
C ALA A 48 4.15 -20.55 -13.97
N ALA A 49 4.69 -21.18 -15.02
CA ALA A 49 5.26 -22.52 -14.96
C ALA A 49 6.44 -22.60 -13.98
N SER A 50 7.37 -21.63 -14.03
CA SER A 50 8.49 -21.55 -13.09
C SER A 50 8.01 -21.44 -11.63
N LYS A 51 6.98 -20.63 -11.36
CA LYS A 51 6.41 -20.48 -10.00
C LYS A 51 5.67 -21.75 -9.55
N ALA A 52 5.00 -22.44 -10.46
CA ALA A 52 4.29 -23.68 -10.15
C ALA A 52 5.25 -24.82 -9.81
N ALA A 53 6.44 -24.82 -10.43
CA ALA A 53 7.51 -25.78 -10.16
C ALA A 53 8.34 -25.47 -8.89
N GLU A 54 8.06 -24.36 -8.17
CA GLU A 54 8.78 -24.01 -6.95
C GLU A 54 8.48 -24.99 -5.80
N ASP A 55 9.55 -25.50 -5.21
CA ASP A 55 9.54 -26.19 -3.92
C ASP A 55 9.14 -25.22 -2.77
N PRO A 56 8.60 -25.69 -1.62
CA PRO A 56 8.20 -24.82 -0.53
C PRO A 56 9.28 -23.86 -0.02
N ILE A 57 10.56 -24.24 -0.04
CA ILE A 57 11.65 -23.34 0.40
C ILE A 57 11.79 -22.19 -0.59
N GLN A 58 11.83 -22.48 -1.89
CA GLN A 58 11.92 -21.48 -2.95
C GLN A 58 10.70 -20.54 -2.96
N ARG A 59 9.52 -21.08 -2.66
CA ARG A 59 8.29 -20.29 -2.55
C ARG A 59 8.34 -19.29 -1.38
N ARG A 60 8.90 -19.71 -0.23
CA ARG A 60 9.07 -18.84 0.94
C ARG A 60 10.05 -17.70 0.65
N THR A 61 11.21 -18.01 0.08
CA THR A 61 12.21 -17.00 -0.27
C THR A 61 11.67 -15.98 -1.28
N ARG A 62 10.97 -16.44 -2.33
CA ARG A 62 10.28 -15.54 -3.28
C ARG A 62 9.29 -14.60 -2.58
N SER A 63 8.48 -15.14 -1.67
CA SER A 63 7.47 -14.35 -0.94
C SER A 63 8.12 -13.30 -0.04
N GLU A 64 9.22 -13.65 0.64
CA GLU A 64 10.02 -12.72 1.45
C GLU A 64 10.66 -11.62 0.62
N ASP A 65 11.29 -11.97 -0.50
CA ASP A 65 11.88 -11.00 -1.42
C ASP A 65 10.82 -10.07 -2.01
N GLN A 66 9.63 -10.60 -2.34
CA GLN A 66 8.53 -9.78 -2.82
C GLN A 66 8.08 -8.77 -1.76
N ARG A 67 7.94 -9.19 -0.49
CA ARG A 67 7.62 -8.29 0.63
C ARG A 67 8.70 -7.22 0.82
N ARG A 68 9.98 -7.61 0.78
CA ARG A 68 11.12 -6.68 0.88
C ARG A 68 11.11 -5.64 -0.23
N ARG A 69 10.90 -6.05 -1.49
CA ARG A 69 10.81 -5.13 -2.63
C ARG A 69 9.62 -4.18 -2.52
N GLN A 70 8.46 -4.68 -2.10
CA GLN A 70 7.29 -3.83 -1.86
C GLN A 70 7.54 -2.82 -0.73
N ALA A 71 8.16 -3.26 0.37
CA ALA A 71 8.54 -2.36 1.46
C ALA A 71 9.55 -1.30 0.99
N ALA A 72 10.58 -1.69 0.25
CA ALA A 72 11.58 -0.76 -0.30
C ALA A 72 10.95 0.23 -1.30
N SER A 73 10.04 -0.21 -2.17
CA SER A 73 9.32 0.67 -3.09
C SER A 73 8.43 1.66 -2.35
N ARG A 74 7.71 1.21 -1.30
CA ARG A 74 6.89 2.09 -0.45
C ARG A 74 7.75 3.08 0.33
N ALA A 75 8.89 2.63 0.85
CA ALA A 75 9.85 3.49 1.52
C ALA A 75 10.40 4.56 0.56
N ALA A 76 10.79 4.18 -0.67
CA ALA A 76 11.25 5.14 -1.68
C ALA A 76 10.17 6.15 -2.09
N GLN A 77 8.91 5.69 -2.19
CA GLN A 77 7.77 6.58 -2.44
C GLN A 77 7.54 7.53 -1.26
N TRP A 78 7.65 7.03 -0.03
CA TRP A 78 7.51 7.80 1.19
C TRP A 78 8.61 8.85 1.34
N THR A 79 9.87 8.50 1.11
CA THR A 79 11.00 9.44 1.15
C THR A 79 10.85 10.55 0.11
N PHE A 80 10.31 10.23 -1.07
CA PHE A 80 9.94 11.25 -2.07
C PHE A 80 8.86 12.21 -1.55
N MET A 81 7.83 11.69 -0.86
CA MET A 81 6.77 12.52 -0.27
C MET A 81 7.25 13.36 0.93
N GLU A 82 8.14 12.86 1.78
CA GLU A 82 8.64 13.62 2.94
C GLU A 82 9.64 14.72 2.57
N GLY A 83 10.51 14.49 1.58
CA GLY A 83 11.61 15.41 1.27
C GLY A 83 11.31 16.52 0.25
N GLU A 84 10.41 16.28 -0.70
CA GLU A 84 10.22 17.17 -1.87
C GLU A 84 8.77 17.67 -2.03
N ALA A 85 7.79 17.03 -1.37
CA ALA A 85 6.41 17.44 -1.53
C ALA A 85 6.07 18.71 -0.73
N PHE A 86 6.44 18.78 0.55
CA PHE A 86 5.90 19.76 1.49
C PHE A 86 6.97 20.73 2.01
N ARG A 87 7.39 21.69 1.18
CA ARG A 87 8.47 22.64 1.54
C ARG A 87 7.98 24.03 1.96
N ASP A 88 6.77 24.41 1.55
CA ASP A 88 6.24 25.76 1.78
C ASP A 88 5.10 25.74 2.81
N VAL A 89 5.12 26.70 3.73
CA VAL A 89 4.02 26.94 4.68
C VAL A 89 3.09 28.02 4.13
N ARG A 90 1.77 27.77 4.16
CA ARG A 90 0.76 28.74 3.68
C ARG A 90 0.57 29.90 4.67
N PRO A 91 0.37 31.15 4.20
CA PRO A 91 0.17 32.32 5.07
C PRO A 91 -1.10 32.30 5.93
N TYR A 92 -2.14 31.57 5.48
CA TYR A 92 -3.51 31.76 6.00
C TYR A 92 -3.97 30.66 6.96
N TYR A 93 -3.19 29.58 7.13
CA TYR A 93 -3.61 28.40 7.92
C TYR A 93 -2.46 27.55 8.49
N ASN A 94 -1.19 27.99 8.39
CA ASN A 94 0.00 27.21 8.79
C ASN A 94 0.06 25.79 8.21
N ALA A 95 -0.70 25.51 7.15
CA ALA A 95 -0.71 24.22 6.48
C ALA A 95 0.48 24.13 5.53
N LEU A 96 1.05 22.92 5.43
CA LEU A 96 2.07 22.61 4.44
C LEU A 96 1.44 22.56 3.03
N LYS A 97 2.17 23.08 2.06
CA LYS A 97 1.79 23.15 0.65
C LYS A 97 2.60 22.14 -0.16
N TRP A 98 1.96 21.48 -1.14
CA TRP A 98 2.67 20.72 -2.16
C TRP A 98 3.49 21.66 -3.06
N HIS A 99 4.74 21.34 -3.41
CA HIS A 99 5.59 22.23 -4.22
C HIS A 99 4.91 22.67 -5.55
N ALA A 100 4.20 21.75 -6.21
CA ALA A 100 3.48 22.00 -7.46
C ALA A 100 2.00 22.41 -7.27
N GLU A 101 1.56 22.72 -6.05
CA GLU A 101 0.16 23.07 -5.82
C GLU A 101 -0.19 24.45 -6.42
N THR A 102 -1.27 24.50 -7.21
CA THR A 102 -1.78 25.78 -7.72
C THR A 102 -2.47 26.58 -6.62
N ARG A 103 -2.53 27.91 -6.77
CA ARG A 103 -3.08 28.82 -5.75
C ARG A 103 -4.52 28.48 -5.33
N GLY A 104 -5.31 27.90 -6.22
CA GLY A 104 -6.73 27.57 -5.98
C GLY A 104 -6.99 26.19 -5.37
N MET A 105 -6.03 25.26 -5.35
CA MET A 105 -6.27 23.87 -4.94
C MET A 105 -6.58 23.70 -3.45
N CYS A 106 -5.87 24.40 -2.56
CA CYS A 106 -6.19 24.40 -1.13
C CYS A 106 -6.98 25.64 -0.73
N CYS A 107 -8.11 25.40 -0.05
CA CYS A 107 -9.02 26.40 0.52
C CYS A 107 -9.51 27.48 -0.46
N SER A 108 -9.59 27.18 -1.77
CA SER A 108 -9.96 28.12 -2.83
C SER A 108 -9.15 29.43 -2.80
N GLY A 109 -7.85 29.33 -2.48
CA GLY A 109 -6.95 30.49 -2.38
C GLY A 109 -7.19 31.35 -1.13
N GLY A 110 -7.72 30.77 -0.05
CA GLY A 110 -7.94 31.43 1.24
C GLY A 110 -9.39 31.85 1.50
N LYS A 111 -10.31 31.54 0.58
CA LYS A 111 -11.74 31.88 0.72
C LYS A 111 -12.48 30.93 1.67
N VAL A 112 -11.99 29.71 1.83
CA VAL A 112 -12.55 28.73 2.77
C VAL A 112 -11.78 28.79 4.08
N LYS A 113 -12.48 29.09 5.18
CA LYS A 113 -11.92 29.03 6.53
C LYS A 113 -12.27 27.66 7.13
N LEU A 114 -11.27 26.80 7.28
CA LEU A 114 -11.45 25.50 7.94
C LEU A 114 -11.62 25.72 9.46
N PRO A 115 -12.50 24.94 10.12
CA PRO A 115 -12.54 24.90 11.57
C PRO A 115 -11.19 24.47 12.16
N GLU A 116 -10.90 24.93 13.36
CA GLU A 116 -9.73 24.47 14.10
C GLU A 116 -9.87 22.98 14.43
N LEU A 117 -8.79 22.23 14.26
CA LEU A 117 -8.76 20.80 14.57
C LEU A 117 -8.93 20.61 16.07
N GLN A 118 -9.99 19.92 16.48
CA GLN A 118 -10.17 19.55 17.87
C GLN A 118 -9.14 18.50 18.28
N LEU A 119 -8.65 18.62 19.51
CA LEU A 119 -7.74 17.63 20.06
C LEU A 119 -8.48 16.30 20.21
N PRO A 120 -7.82 15.17 19.87
CA PRO A 120 -8.40 13.86 20.11
C PRO A 120 -8.67 13.66 21.62
N PRO A 121 -9.66 12.83 21.98
CA PRO A 121 -9.89 12.45 23.38
C PRO A 121 -8.76 11.54 23.90
N GLU A 122 -8.57 11.49 25.22
CA GLU A 122 -7.69 10.47 25.83
C GLU A 122 -8.32 9.06 25.69
N PRO A 123 -7.51 8.01 25.49
CA PRO A 123 -6.04 7.98 25.52
C PRO A 123 -5.35 8.35 24.18
N LEU A 124 -6.09 8.64 23.11
CA LEU A 124 -5.49 8.87 21.79
C LEU A 124 -4.56 10.09 21.78
N LYS A 125 -4.91 11.15 22.52
CA LYS A 125 -4.10 12.36 22.62
C LYS A 125 -2.71 12.11 23.19
N SER A 126 -2.58 11.29 24.24
CA SER A 126 -1.27 10.93 24.80
C SER A 126 -0.48 9.94 23.91
N LEU A 127 -1.15 9.19 23.04
CA LEU A 127 -0.54 8.20 22.14
C LEU A 127 -0.10 8.76 20.77
N MET A 128 -0.59 9.92 20.36
CA MET A 128 -0.22 10.58 19.09
C MET A 128 1.18 11.21 19.01
N PRO A 129 1.79 11.76 20.08
CA PRO A 129 3.03 12.57 19.97
C PRO A 129 4.31 11.79 19.63
N GLY A 130 4.35 10.47 19.82
CA GLY A 130 5.53 9.62 19.65
C GLY A 130 6.62 9.83 20.72
N THR A 131 6.33 10.55 21.80
CA THR A 131 7.34 10.96 22.79
C THR A 131 7.59 9.92 23.89
N THR A 132 6.59 9.10 24.22
CA THR A 132 6.71 8.04 25.22
C THR A 132 6.90 6.67 24.54
N PRO A 133 7.46 5.67 25.26
CA PRO A 133 7.56 4.31 24.73
C PRO A 133 6.21 3.73 24.28
N GLU A 134 5.14 4.02 25.02
CA GLU A 134 3.78 3.57 24.70
C GLU A 134 3.25 4.23 23.43
N SER A 135 3.52 5.53 23.27
CA SER A 135 3.13 6.28 22.08
C SER A 135 3.89 5.82 20.84
N GLN A 136 5.19 5.52 20.95
CA GLN A 136 5.98 4.95 19.85
C GLN A 136 5.46 3.56 19.46
N HIS A 137 5.26 2.67 20.44
CA HIS A 137 4.71 1.35 20.20
C HIS A 137 3.31 1.42 19.55
N PHE A 138 2.47 2.38 19.97
CA PHE A 138 1.17 2.62 19.37
C PHE A 138 1.29 3.02 17.90
N LEU A 139 2.15 3.99 17.56
CA LEU A 139 2.34 4.46 16.18
C LEU A 139 2.92 3.36 15.28
N ASP A 140 3.90 2.60 15.77
CA ASP A 140 4.50 1.48 15.03
C ASP A 140 3.48 0.37 14.71
N ASN A 141 2.47 0.21 15.57
CA ASN A 141 1.47 -0.83 15.46
C ASN A 141 0.06 -0.29 15.15
N ILE A 142 -0.10 0.98 14.77
CA ILE A 142 -1.41 1.64 14.63
C ILE A 142 -2.32 0.92 13.65
N GLY A 143 -1.75 0.35 12.58
CA GLY A 143 -2.50 -0.49 11.64
C GLY A 143 -3.08 -1.75 12.28
N LYS A 144 -2.32 -2.41 13.17
CA LYS A 144 -2.81 -3.59 13.91
C LYS A 144 -3.91 -3.20 14.89
N TYR A 145 -3.72 -2.12 15.65
CA TYR A 145 -4.75 -1.60 16.55
C TYR A 145 -6.05 -1.30 15.79
N ASN A 146 -5.96 -0.55 14.68
CA ASN A 146 -7.12 -0.24 13.84
C ASN A 146 -7.77 -1.51 13.27
N SER A 147 -6.98 -2.50 12.87
CA SER A 147 -7.51 -3.80 12.40
C SER A 147 -8.20 -4.61 13.50
N CYS A 148 -7.75 -4.55 14.75
CA CYS A 148 -8.49 -5.15 15.87
C CYS A 148 -9.88 -4.51 16.05
N PHE A 149 -10.02 -3.22 15.77
CA PHE A 149 -11.30 -2.51 15.81
C PHE A 149 -12.13 -2.64 14.51
N GLN A 150 -11.62 -3.32 13.48
CA GLN A 150 -12.39 -3.65 12.27
C GLN A 150 -13.44 -4.74 12.50
N MET A 151 -13.38 -5.50 13.61
CA MET A 151 -14.39 -6.48 14.02
C MET A 151 -15.61 -5.85 14.71
N THR A 152 -16.01 -4.65 14.30
CA THR A 152 -17.21 -4.01 14.82
C THR A 152 -18.42 -4.49 14.02
N SER A 153 -19.38 -5.12 14.69
CA SER A 153 -20.65 -5.48 14.06
C SER A 153 -21.42 -4.21 13.70
N PHE A 154 -22.23 -4.27 12.64
CA PHE A 154 -23.09 -3.16 12.27
C PHE A 154 -24.27 -3.08 13.24
N GLY A 155 -24.29 -2.04 14.08
CA GLY A 155 -25.48 -1.67 14.82
C GLY A 155 -26.41 -0.86 13.93
N MET A 156 -27.68 -1.30 13.80
CA MET A 156 -28.69 -0.61 13.01
C MET A 156 -30.00 -0.53 13.79
N PRO A 157 -30.67 0.64 13.82
CA PRO A 157 -31.90 0.83 14.56
C PRO A 157 -33.12 0.18 13.89
N ALA A 158 -33.15 0.09 12.55
CA ALA A 158 -34.24 -0.53 11.81
C ALA A 158 -33.76 -1.15 10.49
N LYS A 159 -34.08 -2.43 10.28
CA LYS A 159 -33.89 -3.13 8.99
C LYS A 159 -35.15 -2.92 8.17
N VAL A 160 -35.02 -2.35 6.98
CA VAL A 160 -36.14 -2.32 6.01
C VAL A 160 -36.21 -3.69 5.36
N SER A 161 -37.21 -4.50 5.75
CA SER A 161 -37.50 -5.78 5.09
C SER A 161 -38.70 -5.61 4.17
N ASP A 162 -38.47 -5.62 2.86
CA ASP A 162 -39.55 -5.81 1.88
C ASP A 162 -39.77 -7.32 1.68
N SER A 163 -41.01 -7.73 1.48
CA SER A 163 -41.36 -9.12 1.16
C SER A 163 -40.91 -9.47 -0.26
N GLY A 164 -39.87 -10.31 -0.38
CA GLY A 164 -39.35 -10.77 -1.67
C GLY A 164 -37.85 -11.12 -1.64
N PHE A 165 -37.31 -11.57 -2.77
CA PHE A 165 -35.87 -11.74 -2.94
C PHE A 165 -35.21 -10.37 -3.07
N MET A 166 -34.35 -10.03 -2.10
CA MET A 166 -33.70 -8.74 -2.06
C MET A 166 -32.17 -8.95 -2.03
N PRO A 167 -31.47 -8.72 -3.16
CA PRO A 167 -30.02 -8.95 -3.25
C PRO A 167 -29.19 -7.89 -2.53
N THR A 168 -29.81 -6.79 -2.06
CA THR A 168 -29.16 -5.68 -1.37
C THR A 168 -29.89 -5.32 -0.08
N PHE A 169 -29.20 -5.25 1.05
CA PHE A 169 -29.84 -4.81 2.30
C PHE A 169 -29.97 -3.27 2.31
N ARG A 170 -31.15 -2.77 2.67
CA ARG A 170 -31.44 -1.33 2.81
C ARG A 170 -31.53 -0.95 4.29
N VAL A 171 -30.85 0.14 4.66
CA VAL A 171 -30.77 0.65 6.03
C VAL A 171 -31.36 2.05 6.06
N GLN A 172 -32.21 2.32 7.04
CA GLN A 172 -32.73 3.66 7.30
C GLN A 172 -32.16 4.17 8.63
N GLY A 173 -31.49 5.33 8.60
CA GLY A 173 -30.84 5.93 9.77
C GLY A 173 -29.31 5.91 9.71
N GLN A 174 -28.67 6.28 10.82
CA GLN A 174 -27.20 6.28 10.94
C GLN A 174 -26.68 4.88 11.24
N ILE A 175 -25.60 4.50 10.57
CA ILE A 175 -24.85 3.27 10.83
C ILE A 175 -23.83 3.58 11.93
N TYR A 176 -23.81 2.76 12.97
CA TYR A 176 -22.81 2.85 14.03
C TYR A 176 -22.07 1.53 14.19
N HIS A 177 -20.77 1.64 14.49
CA HIS A 177 -19.92 0.51 14.82
C HIS A 177 -20.25 0.02 16.24
N ARG A 178 -20.71 -1.23 16.37
CA ARG A 178 -20.85 -1.89 17.68
C ARG A 178 -19.60 -2.71 17.96
N GLY A 179 -18.77 -2.23 18.89
CA GLY A 179 -17.73 -3.04 19.52
C GLY A 179 -18.32 -3.76 20.73
N GLY A 180 -18.18 -5.08 20.80
CA GLY A 180 -18.38 -5.79 22.06
C GLY A 180 -17.36 -5.35 23.11
N PHE A 181 -17.64 -5.59 24.39
CA PHE A 181 -16.64 -5.39 25.43
C PHE A 181 -15.43 -6.32 25.17
N LEU A 182 -14.21 -5.80 25.30
CA LEU A 182 -12.99 -6.60 25.14
C LEU A 182 -12.89 -7.74 26.18
N LEU A 183 -13.54 -7.56 27.33
CA LEU A 183 -13.66 -8.52 28.41
C LEU A 183 -15.13 -8.59 28.84
N PRO A 184 -15.69 -9.78 29.10
CA PRO A 184 -17.04 -9.89 29.63
C PRO A 184 -17.07 -9.32 31.05
N PRO A 185 -18.19 -8.71 31.47
CA PRO A 185 -18.41 -8.39 32.87
C PRO A 185 -18.33 -9.67 33.73
N SER A 186 -17.92 -9.53 34.99
CA SER A 186 -17.72 -10.66 35.90
C SER A 186 -18.97 -11.56 35.93
N ASN A 187 -18.78 -12.87 35.72
CA ASN A 187 -19.81 -13.91 35.55
C ASN A 187 -20.57 -13.97 34.21
N GLU A 188 -20.14 -13.29 33.15
CA GLU A 188 -20.66 -13.54 31.80
C GLU A 188 -19.65 -14.30 30.91
N GLU A 189 -20.16 -15.18 30.06
CA GLU A 189 -19.34 -15.80 29.01
C GLU A 189 -18.92 -14.77 27.96
N HIS A 190 -17.78 -15.02 27.34
CA HIS A 190 -17.29 -14.22 26.21
C HIS A 190 -18.31 -14.28 25.05
N LYS A 191 -19.10 -13.22 24.89
CA LYS A 191 -19.96 -13.01 23.74
C LYS A 191 -19.17 -12.23 22.68
N PHE A 192 -18.55 -12.96 21.77
CA PHE A 192 -18.08 -12.37 20.52
C PHE A 192 -19.29 -12.18 19.60
N LEU A 193 -19.39 -11.00 18.97
CA LEU A 193 -20.36 -10.74 17.90
C LEU A 193 -20.00 -11.52 16.64
#